data_AF-A0A397I587-F1
#
_entry.id   AF-A0A397I587-F1
#
_cell.length_a   1.000
_cell.length_b   1.000
_cell.length_c   1.000
_cell.angle_alpha   90.00
_cell.angle_beta   90.00
_cell.angle_gamma   90.00
#
_symmetry.space_group_name_H-M   'P 1'
#
loop_
_entity.id
_entity.type
_entity.pdbx_description
1 polymer ?
#
loop_
_entity_poly.entity_id
_entity_poly.type
_entity_poly.pdbx_seq_one_letter_code
_entity_poly.pdbx_strand_id
1 'polypeptide(L)'
;MTSTERTLDSSRKYSSPLNSILEIAEKIGLTNEETSLFSSKTSSSIQLVNLLCELLSLRDQNEKILHELTKIKDSQSSFDLVNESELEKKIKIFSDFSNHIESIISNKQDLLMRLKDPFVGENINIEPQYHKDFAELFPLIAQSIASLSYDLESIQWFKSYNFADQNMNSQILKISSIIAIYGNYSDCLDRVRKTLKDIEDVQTINKGKAKI
;
A
#
# COMPACT_ATOMS: atom_id res chain seq x y z
N MET A 1 62.84 83.91 -72.40
CA MET A 1 61.73 83.15 -73.02
C MET A 1 61.55 81.90 -72.17
N THR A 2 60.46 81.58 -71.50
CA THR A 2 59.08 82.09 -71.51
C THR A 2 58.35 81.43 -70.32
N SER A 3 57.56 82.22 -69.58
CA SER A 3 56.24 81.88 -69.00
C SER A 3 56.17 80.84 -67.86
N THR A 4 55.39 81.00 -66.78
CA THR A 4 54.35 81.96 -66.38
C THR A 4 53.93 81.65 -64.93
N GLU A 5 53.46 82.68 -64.24
CA GLU A 5 52.73 82.71 -62.97
C GLU A 5 51.58 81.70 -62.85
N ARG A 6 51.17 81.40 -61.60
CA ARG A 6 49.78 81.58 -61.15
C ARG A 6 49.64 81.34 -59.65
N THR A 7 49.43 82.43 -58.93
CA THR A 7 48.63 82.49 -57.69
C THR A 7 47.17 82.17 -57.99
N LEU A 8 46.48 81.42 -57.12
CA LEU A 8 45.01 81.47 -57.00
C LEU A 8 44.52 80.89 -55.68
N ASP A 9 44.33 81.80 -54.73
CA ASP A 9 43.10 82.04 -53.97
C ASP A 9 41.91 81.06 -54.19
N SER A 10 41.31 80.59 -53.09
CA SER A 10 39.84 80.63 -52.92
C SER A 10 39.40 80.02 -51.59
N SER A 11 39.10 80.89 -50.63
CA SER A 11 38.19 80.59 -49.52
C SER A 11 36.73 80.68 -49.98
N ARG A 12 36.00 79.56 -50.03
CA ARG A 12 34.53 79.54 -50.01
C ARG A 12 34.03 78.53 -48.98
N LYS A 13 33.28 79.07 -48.01
CA LYS A 13 32.47 78.34 -47.04
C LYS A 13 31.46 77.45 -47.78
N TYR A 14 31.56 76.15 -47.59
CA TYR A 14 30.44 75.22 -47.75
C TYR A 14 30.11 74.66 -46.37
N SER A 15 28.90 75.00 -45.89
CA SER A 15 28.27 74.40 -44.71
C SER A 15 28.18 72.90 -44.95
N SER A 16 29.04 72.13 -44.28
CA SER A 16 29.10 70.68 -44.45
C SER A 16 28.26 69.99 -43.36
N PRO A 17 27.62 68.85 -43.67
CA PRO A 17 26.84 68.06 -42.71
C PRO A 17 27.64 67.63 -41.47
N LEU A 18 28.98 67.71 -41.53
CA LEU A 18 29.87 67.50 -40.39
C LEU A 18 29.63 68.49 -39.26
N ASN A 19 29.32 69.75 -39.54
CA ASN A 19 29.07 70.73 -38.47
C ASN A 19 27.78 70.40 -37.71
N SER A 20 26.74 69.93 -38.41
CA SER A 20 25.51 69.48 -37.79
C SER A 20 25.71 68.20 -36.97
N ILE A 21 26.56 67.28 -37.46
CA ILE A 21 26.92 66.05 -36.73
C ILE A 21 27.74 66.40 -35.47
N LEU A 22 28.63 67.38 -35.55
CA LEU A 22 29.49 67.80 -34.44
C LEU A 22 28.67 68.53 -33.36
N GLU A 23 27.70 69.35 -33.76
CA GLU A 23 26.75 70.00 -32.85
C GLU A 23 25.80 68.99 -32.18
N ILE A 24 25.38 67.93 -32.91
CA ILE A 24 24.59 66.83 -32.33
C ILE A 24 25.44 65.98 -31.37
N ALA A 25 26.71 65.71 -31.69
CA ALA A 25 27.63 64.96 -30.85
C ALA A 25 27.96 65.71 -29.54
N GLU A 26 28.13 67.04 -29.61
CA GLU A 26 28.31 67.90 -28.45
C GLU A 26 27.05 67.92 -27.56
N LYS A 27 25.86 67.93 -28.18
CA LYS A 27 24.58 67.88 -27.45
C LYS A 27 24.26 66.53 -26.80
N ILE A 28 24.89 65.44 -27.27
CA ILE A 28 24.78 64.08 -26.70
C ILE A 28 25.80 63.86 -25.56
N GLY A 29 26.71 64.81 -25.33
CA GLY A 29 27.68 64.73 -24.23
C GLY A 29 28.90 63.86 -24.53
N LEU A 30 29.16 63.51 -25.80
CA LEU A 30 30.46 62.96 -26.19
C LEU A 30 31.48 64.10 -26.33
N THR A 31 31.86 64.68 -25.20
CA THR A 31 33.14 65.38 -25.13
C THR A 31 34.25 64.36 -25.31
N ASN A 32 35.35 64.75 -25.97
CA ASN A 32 36.48 63.90 -26.34
C ASN A 32 37.29 63.32 -25.15
N GLU A 33 36.64 62.99 -24.04
CA GLU A 33 37.28 62.40 -22.87
C GLU A 33 37.64 60.93 -23.10
N GLU A 34 36.84 60.19 -23.89
CA GLU A 34 37.14 58.78 -24.18
C GLU A 34 38.33 58.58 -25.13
N THR A 35 38.72 59.60 -25.92
CA THR A 35 39.91 59.52 -26.78
C THR A 35 41.19 60.05 -26.12
N SER A 36 41.11 60.68 -24.94
CA SER A 36 42.29 61.18 -24.23
C SER A 36 43.05 60.12 -23.42
N LEU A 37 42.47 58.94 -23.19
CA LEU A 37 43.12 57.82 -22.50
C LEU A 37 44.16 57.08 -23.35
N PHE A 38 44.22 57.31 -24.67
CA PHE A 38 45.11 56.60 -25.59
C PHE A 38 46.33 57.41 -26.10
N SER A 39 46.57 58.61 -25.57
CA SER A 39 47.64 59.50 -26.07
C SER A 39 48.98 59.43 -25.30
N SER A 40 49.17 58.50 -24.35
CA SER A 40 50.47 58.18 -23.76
C SER A 40 50.94 56.78 -24.18
N LYS A 41 51.64 56.71 -25.31
CA LYS A 41 51.95 55.47 -26.07
C LYS A 41 52.89 54.45 -25.39
N THR A 42 53.25 54.62 -24.11
CA THR A 42 54.12 53.66 -23.39
C THR A 42 53.47 53.06 -22.15
N SER A 43 52.51 53.73 -21.51
CA SER A 43 51.90 53.26 -20.25
C SER A 43 50.78 52.24 -20.47
N SER A 44 49.93 52.44 -21.49
CA SER A 44 48.75 51.60 -21.75
C SER A 44 49.10 50.20 -22.29
N SER A 45 50.07 50.11 -23.21
CA SER A 45 50.49 48.81 -23.79
C SER A 45 51.17 47.93 -22.75
N ILE A 46 52.05 48.50 -21.91
CA ILE A 46 52.73 47.76 -20.83
C ILE A 46 51.75 47.30 -19.75
N GLN A 47 50.76 48.12 -19.40
CA GLN A 47 49.68 47.71 -18.48
C GLN A 47 48.85 46.57 -19.05
N LEU A 48 48.51 46.60 -20.34
CA LEU A 48 47.76 45.55 -21.02
C LEU A 48 48.57 44.25 -21.10
N VAL A 49 49.88 44.34 -21.39
CA VAL A 49 50.79 43.20 -21.35
C VAL A 49 50.89 42.60 -19.95
N ASN A 50 50.99 43.43 -18.91
CA ASN A 50 51.01 42.95 -17.52
C ASN A 50 49.70 42.25 -17.14
N LEU A 51 48.56 42.81 -17.54
CA LEU A 51 47.24 42.23 -17.30
C LEU A 51 47.06 40.91 -18.07
N LEU A 52 47.58 40.82 -19.29
CA LEU A 52 47.66 39.57 -20.05
C LEU A 52 48.52 38.52 -19.34
N CYS A 53 49.69 38.90 -18.84
CA CYS A 53 50.56 37.99 -18.08
C CYS A 53 49.89 37.52 -16.78
N GLU A 54 49.20 38.41 -16.08
CA GLU A 54 48.44 38.08 -14.87
C GLU A 54 47.28 37.14 -15.20
N LEU A 55 46.52 37.40 -16.26
CA LEU A 55 45.43 36.53 -16.72
C LEU A 55 45.95 35.16 -17.15
N LEU A 56 47.12 35.11 -17.78
CA LEU A 56 47.76 33.86 -18.19
C LEU A 56 48.27 33.07 -16.98
N SER A 57 48.83 33.75 -15.97
CA SER A 57 49.19 33.12 -14.70
C SER A 57 47.97 32.58 -13.95
N LEU A 58 46.87 33.34 -13.93
CA LEU A 58 45.62 32.92 -13.32
C LEU A 58 45.00 31.73 -14.08
N ARG A 59 45.14 31.70 -15.40
CA ARG A 59 44.74 30.55 -16.23
C ARG A 59 45.54 29.31 -15.86
N ASP A 60 46.86 29.39 -15.79
CA ASP A 60 47.71 28.27 -15.39
C ASP A 60 47.37 27.76 -13.99
N GLN A 61 47.09 28.67 -13.05
CA GLN A 61 46.64 28.30 -11.70
C GLN A 61 45.29 27.58 -11.72
N ASN A 62 44.32 28.07 -12.51
CA ASN A 62 43.03 27.40 -12.67
C ASN A 62 43.16 26.03 -13.33
N GLU A 63 43.99 25.87 -14.36
CA GLU A 63 44.25 24.58 -14.99
C GLU A 63 44.91 23.60 -14.01
N LYS A 64 45.84 24.07 -13.18
CA LYS A 64 46.44 23.26 -12.12
C LYS A 64 45.42 22.80 -11.08
N ILE A 65 44.53 23.68 -10.65
CA ILE A 65 43.45 23.34 -9.71
C ILE A 65 42.49 22.33 -10.33
N LEU A 66 42.09 22.52 -11.60
CA LEU A 66 41.24 21.59 -12.32
C LEU A 66 41.91 20.21 -12.48
N HIS A 67 43.21 20.18 -12.72
CA HIS A 67 43.97 18.94 -12.79
C HIS A 67 43.97 18.20 -11.45
N GLU A 68 44.26 18.89 -10.34
CA GLU A 68 44.21 18.30 -8.99
C GLU A 68 42.80 17.81 -8.63
N LEU A 69 41.75 18.57 -8.96
CA LEU A 69 40.37 18.14 -8.76
C LEU A 69 40.04 16.88 -9.57
N THR A 70 40.49 16.80 -10.81
CA THR A 70 40.28 15.62 -11.66
C THR A 70 41.02 14.41 -11.09
N LYS A 71 42.25 14.60 -10.64
CA LYS A 71 43.04 13.56 -9.98
C LYS A 71 42.37 13.05 -8.70
N ILE A 72 41.83 13.95 -7.87
CA ILE A 72 41.09 13.56 -6.66
C ILE A 72 39.82 12.79 -7.04
N LYS A 73 39.07 13.27 -8.03
CA LYS A 73 37.87 12.59 -8.53
C LYS A 73 38.16 11.19 -9.05
N ASP A 74 39.22 11.02 -9.82
CA ASP A 74 39.66 9.72 -10.35
C ASP A 74 40.19 8.80 -9.24
N SER A 75 40.85 9.36 -8.22
CA SER A 75 41.28 8.62 -7.04
C SER A 75 40.09 8.17 -6.17
N GLN A 76 39.02 8.95 -6.12
CA GLN A 76 37.81 8.63 -5.38
C GLN A 76 36.98 7.56 -6.10
N SER A 77 36.85 7.65 -7.42
CA SER A 77 36.18 6.62 -8.22
C SER A 77 36.94 5.29 -8.20
N SER A 78 38.27 5.35 -8.09
CA SER A 78 39.14 4.18 -7.97
C SER A 78 39.41 3.78 -6.52
N PHE A 79 38.89 4.51 -5.52
CA PHE A 79 39.21 4.30 -4.10
C PHE A 79 38.88 2.87 -3.66
N ASP A 80 37.71 2.38 -4.06
CA ASP A 80 37.22 1.03 -3.77
C ASP A 80 38.05 -0.08 -4.45
N LEU A 81 38.87 0.27 -5.44
CA LEU A 81 39.72 -0.65 -6.22
C LEU A 81 41.22 -0.50 -5.89
N VAL A 82 41.62 0.61 -5.29
CA VAL A 82 43.02 0.90 -4.93
C VAL A 82 43.27 0.67 -3.45
N ASN A 83 42.26 0.83 -2.60
CA ASN A 83 42.38 0.58 -1.17
C ASN A 83 42.37 -0.92 -0.87
N GLU A 84 43.54 -1.45 -0.50
CA GLU A 84 43.76 -2.84 -0.12
C GLU A 84 42.75 -3.33 0.92
N SER A 85 42.37 -2.48 1.89
CA SER A 85 41.40 -2.85 2.94
C SER A 85 39.98 -3.08 2.40
N GLU A 86 39.53 -2.30 1.42
CA GLU A 86 38.20 -2.49 0.83
C GLU A 86 38.16 -3.71 -0.10
N LEU A 87 39.27 -3.96 -0.83
CA LEU A 87 39.43 -5.18 -1.60
C LEU A 87 39.45 -6.42 -0.71
N GLU A 88 40.16 -6.40 0.41
CA GLU A 88 40.17 -7.49 1.39
C GLU A 88 38.78 -7.77 1.95
N LYS A 89 38.00 -6.74 2.28
CA LYS A 89 36.60 -6.91 2.71
C LYS A 89 35.75 -7.57 1.64
N LYS A 90 35.87 -7.12 0.38
CA LYS A 90 35.13 -7.71 -0.75
C LYS A 90 35.55 -9.17 -0.99
N ILE A 91 36.84 -9.47 -0.93
CA ILE A 91 37.38 -10.83 -1.04
C ILE A 91 36.85 -11.71 0.10
N LYS A 92 36.82 -11.19 1.33
CA LYS A 92 36.29 -11.91 2.49
C LYS A 92 34.80 -12.22 2.33
N ILE A 93 33.99 -11.23 1.93
CA ILE A 93 32.56 -11.44 1.66
C ILE A 93 32.36 -12.47 0.56
N PHE A 94 33.13 -12.39 -0.53
CA PHE A 94 33.05 -13.35 -1.62
C PHE A 94 33.48 -14.76 -1.19
N SER A 95 34.52 -14.86 -0.37
CA SER A 95 34.97 -16.13 0.22
C SER A 95 33.91 -16.70 1.16
N ASP A 96 33.31 -15.89 2.03
CA ASP A 96 32.24 -16.32 2.94
C ASP A 96 31.01 -16.80 2.14
N PHE A 97 30.65 -16.09 1.07
CA PHE A 97 29.58 -16.49 0.17
C PHE A 97 29.90 -17.78 -0.58
N SER A 98 31.14 -17.92 -1.08
CA SER A 98 31.60 -19.15 -1.72
C SER A 98 31.56 -20.33 -0.77
N ASN A 99 32.05 -20.15 0.46
CA ASN A 99 32.00 -21.17 1.52
C ASN A 99 30.55 -21.57 1.85
N HIS A 100 29.63 -20.60 1.88
CA HIS A 100 28.22 -20.89 2.12
C HIS A 100 27.61 -21.69 0.96
N ILE A 101 27.90 -21.32 -0.29
CA ILE A 101 27.47 -22.09 -1.46
C ILE A 101 28.07 -23.50 -1.44
N GLU A 102 29.36 -23.64 -1.15
CA GLU A 102 30.01 -24.94 -1.04
C GLU A 102 29.38 -25.80 0.07
N SER A 103 29.03 -25.20 1.20
CA SER A 103 28.29 -25.87 2.27
C SER A 103 26.90 -26.33 1.80
N ILE A 104 26.16 -25.50 1.06
CA ILE A 104 24.86 -25.86 0.49
C ILE A 104 25.00 -26.99 -0.55
N ILE A 105 26.04 -26.94 -1.39
CA ILE A 105 26.32 -27.96 -2.41
C ILE A 105 26.73 -29.27 -1.74
N SER A 106 27.58 -29.22 -0.71
CA SER A 106 28.01 -30.40 0.06
C SER A 106 26.84 -31.04 0.78
N ASN A 107 25.96 -30.22 1.36
CA ASN A 107 24.75 -30.67 2.04
C ASN A 107 23.58 -30.88 1.08
N LYS A 108 23.76 -30.80 -0.25
CA LYS A 108 22.68 -30.91 -1.22
C LYS A 108 21.91 -32.23 -1.08
N GLN A 109 22.63 -33.33 -0.85
CA GLN A 109 22.01 -34.65 -0.71
C GLN A 109 21.25 -34.77 0.61
N ASP A 110 21.78 -34.25 1.71
CA ASP A 110 21.10 -34.23 3.00
C ASP A 110 19.87 -33.32 2.97
N LEU A 111 19.98 -32.16 2.33
CA LEU A 111 18.87 -31.22 2.16
C LEU A 111 17.80 -31.83 1.25
N LEU A 112 18.21 -32.48 0.16
CA LEU A 112 17.32 -33.25 -0.71
C LEU A 112 16.67 -34.41 0.03
N MET A 113 17.40 -35.12 0.89
CA MET A 113 16.87 -36.21 1.71
C MET A 113 15.86 -35.68 2.73
N ARG A 114 16.13 -34.54 3.39
CA ARG A 114 15.18 -33.90 4.32
C ARG A 114 13.95 -33.31 3.64
N LEU A 115 14.07 -32.86 2.39
CA LEU A 115 12.94 -32.41 1.57
C LEU A 115 12.13 -33.58 0.99
N LYS A 116 12.82 -34.69 0.69
CA LYS A 116 12.20 -35.94 0.22
C LYS A 116 11.61 -36.75 1.36
N ASP A 117 12.15 -36.62 2.58
CA ASP A 117 11.55 -37.18 3.76
C ASP A 117 10.18 -36.52 3.88
N PRO A 118 9.09 -37.26 3.61
CA PRO A 118 7.77 -36.73 3.91
C PRO A 118 7.83 -36.42 5.39
N PHE A 119 7.59 -35.16 5.77
CA PHE A 119 7.48 -34.76 7.17
C PHE A 119 6.76 -35.87 7.92
N VAL A 120 7.52 -36.62 8.74
CA VAL A 120 7.07 -37.85 9.40
C VAL A 120 6.19 -37.46 10.59
N GLY A 121 5.10 -36.75 10.29
CA GLY A 121 3.88 -36.81 11.08
C GLY A 121 2.97 -37.87 10.47
N GLU A 122 1.91 -38.24 11.20
CA GLU A 122 0.79 -39.03 10.68
C GLU A 122 0.06 -38.22 9.58
N ASN A 123 0.69 -38.08 8.42
CA ASN A 123 0.15 -37.34 7.31
C ASN A 123 -0.59 -38.33 6.42
N ILE A 124 -1.86 -38.03 6.16
CA ILE A 124 -2.65 -38.77 5.20
C ILE A 124 -2.01 -38.55 3.82
N ASN A 125 -1.47 -39.60 3.22
CA ASN A 125 -0.94 -39.54 1.86
C ASN A 125 -2.12 -39.39 0.90
N ILE A 126 -2.33 -38.17 0.42
CA ILE A 126 -3.35 -37.86 -0.58
C ILE A 126 -2.65 -37.77 -1.93
N GLU A 127 -3.24 -38.34 -2.96
CA GLU A 127 -2.73 -38.18 -4.33
C GLU A 127 -2.91 -36.71 -4.79
N PRO A 128 -1.98 -36.16 -5.59
CA PRO A 128 -2.01 -34.73 -5.96
C PRO A 128 -3.34 -34.26 -6.59
N GLN A 129 -4.03 -35.17 -7.28
CA GLN A 129 -5.34 -34.92 -7.89
C GLN A 129 -6.45 -34.59 -6.88
N TYR A 130 -6.36 -35.11 -5.65
CA TYR A 130 -7.37 -34.94 -4.61
C TYR A 130 -6.98 -33.91 -3.54
N HIS A 131 -5.80 -33.28 -3.66
CA HIS A 131 -5.33 -32.28 -2.68
C HIS A 131 -6.28 -31.09 -2.60
N LYS A 132 -6.81 -30.63 -3.74
CA LYS A 132 -7.71 -29.49 -3.79
C LYS A 132 -9.06 -29.83 -3.14
N ASP A 133 -9.65 -30.96 -3.51
CA ASP A 133 -10.93 -31.41 -2.97
C ASP A 133 -10.83 -31.67 -1.46
N PHE A 134 -9.71 -32.24 -1.00
CA PHE A 134 -9.48 -32.47 0.42
C PHE A 134 -9.25 -31.16 1.20
N ALA A 135 -8.55 -30.19 0.61
CA ALA A 135 -8.37 -28.87 1.22
C ALA A 135 -9.69 -28.11 1.35
N GLU A 136 -10.65 -28.32 0.43
CA GLU A 136 -12.01 -27.76 0.52
C GLU A 136 -12.89 -28.54 1.51
N LEU A 137 -12.70 -29.85 1.65
CA LEU A 137 -13.43 -30.72 2.58
C LEU A 137 -13.01 -30.51 4.05
N PHE A 138 -11.74 -30.19 4.30
CA PHE A 138 -11.19 -30.11 5.65
C PHE A 138 -11.88 -29.04 6.52
N PRO A 139 -12.16 -27.81 6.03
CA PRO A 139 -12.96 -26.83 6.76
C PRO A 139 -14.38 -27.32 7.08
N LEU A 140 -15.04 -28.04 6.16
CA LEU A 140 -16.38 -28.60 6.35
C LEU A 140 -16.38 -29.67 7.46
N ILE A 141 -15.37 -30.54 7.46
CA ILE A 141 -15.19 -31.55 8.51
C ILE A 141 -14.95 -30.88 9.86
N ALA A 142 -14.04 -29.90 9.93
CA ALA A 142 -13.77 -29.17 11.17
C ALA A 142 -15.02 -28.47 11.71
N GLN A 143 -15.82 -27.85 10.84
CA GLN A 143 -17.11 -27.25 11.20
C GLN A 143 -18.11 -28.29 11.72
N SER A 144 -18.20 -29.46 11.07
CA SER A 144 -19.10 -30.54 11.49
C SER A 144 -18.71 -31.16 12.84
N ILE A 145 -17.40 -31.23 13.15
CA ILE A 145 -16.91 -31.70 14.45
C ILE A 145 -17.23 -30.67 15.55
N ALA A 146 -17.10 -29.38 15.23
CA ALA A 146 -17.47 -28.31 16.14
C ALA A 146 -18.99 -28.30 16.44
N SER A 147 -19.84 -28.50 15.41
CA SER A 147 -21.29 -28.61 15.61
C SER A 147 -21.69 -29.88 16.34
N LEU A 148 -21.00 -31.00 16.11
CA LEU A 148 -21.25 -32.26 16.82
C LEU A 148 -21.12 -32.10 18.33
N SER A 149 -20.21 -31.26 18.81
CA SER A 149 -20.05 -30.98 20.24
C SER A 149 -21.31 -30.32 20.84
N TYR A 150 -21.91 -29.38 20.10
CA TYR A 150 -23.17 -28.74 20.48
C TYR A 150 -24.35 -29.73 20.41
N ASP A 151 -24.37 -30.59 19.41
CA ASP A 151 -25.40 -31.63 19.28
C ASP A 151 -25.29 -32.66 20.42
N LEU A 152 -24.07 -33.03 20.83
CA LEU A 152 -23.82 -33.90 21.98
C LEU A 152 -24.25 -33.22 23.30
N GLU A 153 -23.98 -31.93 23.46
CA GLU A 153 -24.47 -31.16 24.61
C GLU A 153 -26.00 -31.11 24.63
N SER A 154 -26.64 -30.92 23.48
CA SER A 154 -28.10 -30.94 23.33
C SER A 154 -28.69 -32.32 23.66
N ILE A 155 -28.03 -33.41 23.25
CA ILE A 155 -28.41 -34.78 23.59
C ILE A 155 -28.18 -35.06 25.09
N GLN A 156 -27.10 -34.54 25.67
CA GLN A 156 -26.83 -34.66 27.10
C GLN A 156 -27.85 -33.87 27.93
N TRP A 157 -28.22 -32.67 27.49
CA TRP A 157 -29.33 -31.91 28.05
C TRP A 157 -30.61 -32.72 27.97
N PHE A 158 -30.96 -33.28 26.81
CA PHE A 158 -32.15 -34.12 26.65
C PHE A 158 -32.15 -35.34 27.57
N LYS A 159 -30.98 -35.99 27.73
CA LYS A 159 -30.82 -37.14 28.64
C LYS A 159 -30.97 -36.74 30.12
N SER A 160 -30.50 -35.56 30.48
CA SER A 160 -30.59 -35.02 31.84
C SER A 160 -31.97 -34.42 32.14
N TYR A 161 -32.65 -33.98 31.09
CA TYR A 161 -34.03 -33.51 31.10
C TYR A 161 -34.98 -34.71 31.18
N ASN A 162 -35.06 -35.27 32.38
CA ASN A 162 -36.05 -36.29 32.68
C ASN A 162 -37.44 -35.65 32.60
N PHE A 163 -38.30 -36.14 31.70
CA PHE A 163 -39.70 -35.74 31.54
C PHE A 163 -40.55 -35.89 32.82
N ALA A 164 -39.97 -36.50 33.87
CA ALA A 164 -40.45 -36.48 35.24
C ALA A 164 -40.25 -35.10 35.91
N ASP A 165 -40.53 -34.01 35.21
CA ASP A 165 -40.88 -32.78 35.90
C ASP A 165 -42.21 -33.07 36.60
N GLN A 166 -42.13 -33.49 37.86
CA GLN A 166 -43.28 -33.88 38.67
C GLN A 166 -44.36 -32.80 38.63
N ASN A 167 -43.94 -31.55 38.41
CA ASN A 167 -44.83 -30.44 38.13
C ASN A 167 -45.70 -30.68 36.89
N MET A 168 -45.14 -30.98 35.70
CA MET A 168 -45.90 -31.21 34.47
C MET A 168 -46.87 -32.39 34.60
N ASN A 169 -46.43 -33.52 35.16
CA ASN A 169 -47.30 -34.67 35.37
C ASN A 169 -48.42 -34.34 36.37
N SER A 170 -48.13 -33.59 37.43
CA SER A 170 -49.14 -33.11 38.37
C SER A 170 -50.17 -32.17 37.70
N GLN A 171 -49.74 -31.31 36.77
CA GLN A 171 -50.64 -30.43 36.02
C GLN A 171 -51.52 -31.24 35.06
N ILE A 172 -50.98 -32.26 34.38
CA ILE A 172 -51.74 -33.16 33.51
C ILE A 172 -52.81 -33.91 34.32
N LEU A 173 -52.44 -34.43 35.49
CA LEU A 173 -53.39 -35.11 36.38
C LEU A 173 -54.50 -34.17 36.87
N LYS A 174 -54.17 -32.91 37.20
CA LYS A 174 -55.17 -31.88 37.55
C LYS A 174 -56.14 -31.62 36.40
N ILE A 175 -55.64 -31.43 35.18
CA ILE A 175 -56.49 -31.23 33.99
C ILE A 175 -57.40 -32.44 33.77
N SER A 176 -56.86 -33.67 33.89
CA SER A 176 -57.65 -34.90 33.77
C SER A 176 -58.77 -34.97 34.81
N SER A 177 -58.48 -34.60 36.07
CA SER A 177 -59.49 -34.56 37.13
C SER A 177 -60.61 -33.56 36.85
N ILE A 178 -60.27 -32.39 36.30
CA ILE A 178 -61.24 -31.35 35.93
C ILE A 178 -62.13 -31.83 34.78
N ILE A 179 -61.56 -32.48 33.77
CA ILE A 179 -62.32 -33.06 32.65
C ILE A 179 -63.31 -34.12 33.15
N ALA A 180 -62.90 -34.97 34.08
CA ALA A 180 -63.79 -35.96 34.69
C ALA A 180 -64.96 -35.31 35.45
N ILE A 181 -64.71 -34.20 36.17
CA ILE A 181 -65.77 -33.44 36.84
C ILE A 181 -66.76 -32.86 35.83
N TYR A 182 -66.28 -32.28 34.73
CA TYR A 182 -67.16 -31.76 33.68
C TYR A 182 -67.95 -32.86 32.97
N GLY A 183 -67.36 -34.04 32.74
CA GLY A 183 -68.08 -35.21 32.22
C GLY A 183 -69.18 -35.69 33.17
N ASN A 184 -68.89 -35.75 34.46
CA ASN A 184 -69.91 -36.11 35.46
C ASN A 184 -71.05 -35.08 35.51
N TYR A 185 -70.75 -33.80 35.30
CA TYR A 185 -71.76 -32.75 35.21
C TYR A 185 -72.64 -32.90 33.97
N SER A 186 -72.06 -33.16 32.79
CA SER A 186 -72.85 -33.41 31.57
C SER A 186 -73.73 -34.64 31.72
N ASP A 187 -73.21 -35.74 32.28
CA ASP A 187 -73.98 -36.95 32.52
C ASP A 187 -75.13 -36.71 33.51
N CYS A 188 -74.90 -35.85 34.52
CA CYS A 188 -75.95 -35.44 35.45
C CYS A 188 -77.06 -34.65 34.72
N LEU A 189 -76.69 -33.69 33.88
CA LEU A 189 -77.65 -32.93 33.08
C LEU A 189 -78.45 -33.83 32.12
N ASP A 190 -77.80 -34.82 31.51
CA ASP A 190 -78.49 -35.77 30.63
C ASP A 190 -79.45 -36.68 31.39
N ARG A 191 -79.09 -37.10 32.61
CA ARG A 191 -80.04 -37.80 33.50
C ARG A 191 -81.23 -36.91 33.86
N VAL A 192 -81.01 -35.66 34.25
CA VAL A 192 -82.10 -34.71 34.57
C VAL A 192 -83.00 -34.53 33.36
N ARG A 193 -82.43 -34.29 32.17
CA ARG A 193 -83.18 -34.17 30.91
C ARG A 193 -84.03 -35.40 30.63
N LYS A 194 -83.48 -36.60 30.84
CA LYS A 194 -84.22 -37.86 30.67
C LYS A 194 -85.40 -37.96 31.64
N THR A 195 -85.18 -37.69 32.94
CA THR A 195 -86.25 -37.71 33.94
C THR A 195 -87.35 -36.67 33.67
N LEU A 196 -86.99 -35.50 33.16
CA LEU A 196 -87.95 -34.46 32.82
C LEU A 196 -88.82 -34.88 31.62
N LYS A 197 -88.20 -35.53 30.63
CA LYS A 197 -88.93 -36.11 29.50
C LYS A 197 -89.87 -37.23 29.95
N ASP A 198 -89.41 -38.12 30.83
CA ASP A 198 -90.26 -39.19 31.39
C ASP A 198 -91.47 -38.60 32.15
N ILE A 199 -91.30 -37.48 32.88
CA ILE A 199 -92.40 -36.77 33.54
C ILE A 199 -93.35 -36.13 32.52
N GLU A 200 -92.83 -35.52 31.46
CA GLU A 200 -93.63 -34.91 30.39
C GLU A 200 -94.51 -35.95 29.69
N ASP A 201 -93.95 -37.13 29.38
CA ASP A 201 -94.67 -38.26 28.80
C ASP A 201 -95.78 -38.76 29.75
N VAL A 202 -95.53 -38.82 31.06
CA VAL A 202 -96.58 -39.14 32.06
C VAL A 202 -97.68 -38.08 32.09
N GLN A 203 -97.35 -36.79 31.96
CA GLN A 203 -98.36 -35.72 31.93
C GLN A 203 -99.24 -35.75 30.68
N THR A 204 -98.69 -36.10 29.51
CA THR A 204 -99.49 -36.25 28.28
C THR A 204 -100.42 -37.46 28.35
N ILE A 205 -99.97 -38.58 28.94
CA ILE A 205 -100.80 -39.77 29.19
C ILE A 205 -101.93 -39.45 30.19
N ASN A 206 -101.66 -38.69 31.24
CA ASN A 206 -102.67 -38.36 32.25
C ASN A 206 -103.73 -37.37 31.73
N LYS A 207 -103.33 -36.42 30.85
CA LYS A 207 -104.28 -35.56 30.12
C LYS A 207 -105.14 -36.32 29.10
N GLY A 208 -104.64 -37.44 28.56
CA GLY A 208 -105.41 -38.35 27.71
C GLY A 208 -106.48 -39.14 28.47
N LYS A 209 -106.26 -39.47 29.75
CA LYS A 209 -107.23 -40.17 30.60
C LYS A 209 -108.31 -39.26 31.21
N ALA A 210 -108.05 -37.96 31.36
CA ALA A 210 -109.02 -37.00 31.87
C ALA A 210 -110.02 -36.49 30.81
N LYS A 211 -109.94 -36.99 29.56
CA LYS A 211 -110.78 -36.57 28.44
C LYS A 211 -111.73 -37.67 27.93
N ILE A 212 -111.98 -38.69 28.76
CA ILE A 212 -112.99 -39.74 28.56
C ILE A 212 -114.13 -39.49 29.56
#